data_AF-A0A562V931-F1
#
_entry.id   AF-A0A562V931-F1
#
_cell.length_a   1.000
_cell.length_b   1.000
_cell.length_c   1.000
_cell.angle_alpha   90.00
_cell.angle_beta   90.00
_cell.angle_gamma   90.00
#
_symmetry.space_group_name_H-M   'P 1'
#
loop_
_entity.id
_entity.type
_entity.pdbx_description
1 polymer ?
#
loop_
_entity_poly.entity_id
_entity_poly.type
_entity_poly.pdbx_seq_one_letter_code
_entity_poly.pdbx_strand_id
1 'polypeptide(L)'
;MFSKSKRFFSVGTISTLLVAGLVSAGYADSDREREREKNDDAVRKTYNHRKPAPTPAPAPTPAPAPKPTPAPVPVPPAPAPKPTPVPAPAPAPAPKPTPVPAPAPAPAPKPTPVPAPAPAPAPAPAPAPAPAPAPAPAPTPTKTWSLYNQYCSGCHGTAKQGRTATAIQGAISANTGGMGSLSFLSAAQISALAAGQ
;
A
#
# COMPACT_ATOMS: atom_id res chain seq x y z
N MET A 1 -70.39 28.50 22.27
CA MET A 1 -71.19 27.27 22.48
C MET A 1 -70.55 26.20 21.60
N PHE A 2 -69.90 25.15 22.08
CA PHE A 2 -70.21 24.25 23.20
C PHE A 2 -69.75 24.70 24.60
N SER A 3 -70.68 24.71 25.55
CA SER A 3 -70.62 23.93 26.79
C SER A 3 -71.65 24.46 27.81
N LYS A 4 -72.35 23.52 28.47
CA LYS A 4 -73.44 23.71 29.44
C LYS A 4 -72.89 24.17 30.80
N SER A 5 -73.61 25.05 31.52
CA SER A 5 -74.23 24.79 32.85
C SER A 5 -74.71 26.05 33.62
N LYS A 6 -76.03 26.13 33.87
CA LYS A 6 -76.83 26.53 35.08
C LYS A 6 -76.14 27.33 36.23
N ARG A 7 -76.76 28.22 37.05
CA ARG A 7 -78.04 29.00 37.18
C ARG A 7 -78.03 29.72 38.57
N PHE A 8 -78.65 30.93 38.68
CA PHE A 8 -79.38 31.55 39.85
C PHE A 8 -78.64 32.11 41.11
N PHE A 9 -79.08 33.12 41.91
CA PHE A 9 -80.26 34.04 41.98
C PHE A 9 -79.99 35.31 42.85
N SER A 10 -80.91 36.28 42.80
CA SER A 10 -80.94 37.64 43.41
C SER A 10 -81.91 37.80 44.61
N VAL A 11 -81.79 38.90 45.37
CA VAL A 11 -82.39 39.28 46.69
C VAL A 11 -83.71 40.09 46.60
N GLY A 12 -84.56 40.09 47.66
CA GLY A 12 -85.68 41.05 47.99
C GLY A 12 -86.25 40.76 49.41
N THR A 13 -86.87 41.62 50.25
CA THR A 13 -87.91 42.67 50.10
C THR A 13 -88.10 43.58 51.37
N ILE A 14 -88.98 44.61 51.31
CA ILE A 14 -89.28 45.74 52.26
C ILE A 14 -90.75 45.68 52.80
N SER A 15 -91.13 46.30 53.94
CA SER A 15 -92.55 46.62 54.31
C SER A 15 -92.76 47.74 55.38
N THR A 16 -93.99 48.31 55.46
CA THR A 16 -94.48 49.62 56.02
C THR A 16 -95.74 49.50 56.95
N LEU A 17 -96.06 50.51 57.82
CA LEU A 17 -97.41 51.12 58.22
C LEU A 17 -97.66 51.41 59.73
N LEU A 18 -98.34 52.55 60.09
CA LEU A 18 -99.68 52.70 60.78
C LEU A 18 -99.99 54.14 61.38
N VAL A 19 -101.25 54.45 61.76
CA VAL A 19 -101.97 55.79 61.81
C VAL A 19 -102.88 56.04 63.08
N ALA A 20 -103.16 57.33 63.46
CA ALA A 20 -104.39 57.98 64.07
C ALA A 20 -104.62 58.33 65.59
N GLY A 21 -105.19 59.54 65.86
CA GLY A 21 -105.98 59.99 67.05
C GLY A 21 -105.99 61.53 67.33
N LEU A 22 -107.13 62.27 67.28
CA LEU A 22 -107.22 63.76 67.24
C LEU A 22 -108.56 64.37 67.78
N VAL A 23 -108.48 65.59 68.37
CA VAL A 23 -109.49 66.70 68.55
C VAL A 23 -110.28 66.91 69.88
N SER A 24 -109.87 67.90 70.69
CA SER A 24 -110.69 68.69 71.66
C SER A 24 -109.99 69.99 72.18
N ALA A 25 -109.49 70.87 71.28
CA ALA A 25 -108.69 72.05 71.69
C ALA A 25 -109.09 73.35 70.95
N GLY A 26 -110.29 73.90 71.21
CA GLY A 26 -110.91 74.91 70.31
C GLY A 26 -111.33 76.28 70.85
N TYR A 27 -111.16 76.63 72.14
CA TYR A 27 -111.47 78.00 72.62
C TYR A 27 -110.36 78.61 73.52
N ALA A 28 -109.24 77.89 73.69
CA ALA A 28 -108.01 78.36 74.31
C ALA A 28 -107.00 78.93 73.28
N ASP A 29 -107.51 79.32 72.11
CA ASP A 29 -106.72 79.59 70.89
C ASP A 29 -106.46 81.09 70.67
N SER A 30 -107.40 82.00 70.94
CA SER A 30 -107.24 83.41 70.53
C SER A 30 -106.36 84.29 71.45
N ASP A 31 -106.37 84.12 72.78
CA ASP A 31 -105.49 84.89 73.68
C ASP A 31 -104.04 84.38 73.67
N ARG A 32 -103.86 83.10 73.32
CA ARG A 32 -102.55 82.47 73.23
C ARG A 32 -101.77 82.94 72.00
N GLU A 33 -102.45 83.24 70.89
CA GLU A 33 -101.81 83.70 69.64
C GLU A 33 -101.25 85.14 69.74
N ARG A 34 -101.94 86.06 70.44
CA ARG A 34 -101.45 87.44 70.63
C ARG A 34 -100.27 87.54 71.61
N GLU A 35 -100.22 86.69 72.64
CA GLU A 35 -99.03 86.61 73.51
C GLU A 35 -97.85 85.89 72.83
N ARG A 36 -98.11 84.99 71.87
CA ARG A 36 -97.06 84.32 71.08
C ARG A 36 -96.32 85.30 70.16
N GLU A 37 -97.04 86.22 69.51
CA GLU A 37 -96.44 87.22 68.60
C GLU A 37 -95.53 88.23 69.34
N LYS A 38 -95.83 88.54 70.61
CA LYS A 38 -95.00 89.42 71.45
C LYS A 38 -93.73 88.75 71.97
N ASN A 39 -93.71 87.41 72.02
CA ASN A 39 -92.56 86.63 72.46
C ASN A 39 -91.60 86.30 71.30
N ASP A 40 -92.11 86.07 70.09
CA ASP A 40 -91.28 85.82 68.89
C ASP A 40 -90.43 87.05 68.48
N ASP A 41 -90.88 88.30 68.76
CA ASP A 41 -90.06 89.53 68.56
C ASP A 41 -88.92 89.65 69.59
N ALA A 42 -89.13 89.17 70.83
CA ALA A 42 -88.12 89.17 71.89
C ALA A 42 -87.01 88.12 71.65
N VAL A 43 -87.36 86.97 71.05
CA VAL A 43 -86.39 85.89 70.74
C VAL A 43 -85.51 86.23 69.53
N ARG A 44 -86.00 86.98 68.54
CA ARG A 44 -85.20 87.37 67.36
C ARG A 44 -84.14 88.44 67.65
N LYS A 45 -84.31 89.23 68.73
CA LYS A 45 -83.44 90.38 69.04
C LYS A 45 -82.19 90.05 69.86
N THR A 46 -82.06 88.85 70.41
CA THR A 46 -80.93 88.51 71.31
C THR A 46 -79.97 87.45 70.76
N TYR A 47 -80.28 86.85 69.60
CA TYR A 47 -79.45 85.84 68.93
C TYR A 47 -78.16 86.37 68.27
N ASN A 48 -77.70 87.59 68.58
CA ASN A 48 -76.35 88.04 68.27
C ASN A 48 -75.89 89.06 69.33
N HIS A 49 -74.61 88.96 69.72
CA HIS A 49 -73.79 89.91 70.51
C HIS A 49 -73.61 89.61 72.01
N ARG A 50 -72.68 88.70 72.35
CA ARG A 50 -71.42 89.05 73.08
C ARG A 50 -70.64 87.80 73.56
N LYS A 51 -69.79 87.33 72.66
CA LYS A 51 -68.45 86.72 72.81
C LYS A 51 -67.93 86.50 74.26
N PRO A 52 -67.84 85.25 74.72
CA PRO A 52 -66.95 84.88 75.83
C PRO A 52 -65.47 85.07 75.47
N ALA A 53 -64.73 85.59 76.44
CA ALA A 53 -63.32 85.95 76.43
C ALA A 53 -62.40 84.71 76.41
N PRO A 54 -61.14 84.82 75.92
CA PRO A 54 -60.27 83.67 75.75
C PRO A 54 -59.82 83.11 77.10
N THR A 55 -59.95 81.81 77.27
CA THR A 55 -59.26 81.05 78.31
C THR A 55 -57.77 80.97 77.91
N PRO A 56 -56.80 81.32 78.78
CA PRO A 56 -55.39 81.16 78.45
C PRO A 56 -55.05 79.70 78.16
N ALA A 57 -54.40 79.45 77.02
CA ALA A 57 -53.90 78.12 76.68
C ALA A 57 -52.74 77.76 77.63
N PRO A 58 -52.72 76.53 78.19
CA PRO A 58 -51.55 76.05 78.92
C PRO A 58 -50.31 76.04 78.01
N ALA A 59 -49.18 76.43 78.58
CA ALA A 59 -47.90 76.47 77.87
C ALA A 59 -47.56 75.11 77.23
N PRO A 60 -46.94 75.08 76.04
CA PRO A 60 -46.59 73.84 75.38
C PRO A 60 -45.59 73.05 76.22
N THR A 61 -45.90 71.78 76.47
CA THR A 61 -44.95 70.79 76.98
C THR A 61 -43.74 70.76 76.04
N PRO A 62 -42.48 70.85 76.54
CA PRO A 62 -41.30 70.73 75.70
C PRO A 62 -41.36 69.44 74.86
N ALA A 63 -41.06 69.57 73.57
CA ALA A 63 -40.95 68.42 72.68
C ALA A 63 -39.85 67.47 73.21
N PRO A 64 -40.06 66.14 73.20
CA PRO A 64 -39.03 65.19 73.58
C PRO A 64 -37.75 65.42 72.77
N ALA A 65 -36.60 65.42 73.44
CA ALA A 65 -35.31 65.51 72.77
C ALA A 65 -35.19 64.40 71.70
N PRO A 66 -34.62 64.69 70.51
CA PRO A 66 -34.49 63.69 69.46
C PRO A 66 -33.65 62.50 69.95
N LYS A 67 -34.16 61.30 69.68
CA LYS A 67 -33.46 60.04 69.97
C LYS A 67 -32.11 60.03 69.24
N PRO A 68 -30.99 59.63 69.88
CA PRO A 68 -29.70 59.55 69.20
C PRO A 68 -29.79 58.69 67.94
N THR A 69 -29.27 59.23 66.83
CA THR A 69 -29.09 58.49 65.58
C THR A 69 -28.11 57.33 65.83
N PRO A 70 -28.43 56.07 65.48
CA PRO A 70 -27.49 54.98 65.60
C PRO A 70 -26.19 55.28 64.85
N ALA A 71 -25.06 54.97 65.48
CA ALA A 71 -23.75 55.06 64.83
C ALA A 71 -23.73 54.15 63.59
N PRO A 72 -23.06 54.57 62.49
CA PRO A 72 -22.97 53.75 61.28
C PRO A 72 -22.33 52.39 61.58
N VAL A 73 -22.98 51.34 61.12
CA VAL A 73 -22.46 49.96 61.16
C VAL A 73 -21.22 49.89 60.26
N PRO A 74 -20.09 49.34 60.71
CA PRO A 74 -18.91 49.17 59.87
C PRO A 74 -19.23 48.36 58.60
N VAL A 75 -18.85 48.90 57.45
CA VAL A 75 -18.94 48.19 56.17
C VAL A 75 -17.81 47.14 56.12
N PRO A 76 -18.11 45.84 55.87
CA PRO A 76 -17.06 44.84 55.73
C PRO A 76 -16.17 45.14 54.52
N PRO A 77 -14.85 44.85 54.60
CA PRO A 77 -13.94 45.11 53.50
C PRO A 77 -14.32 44.31 52.25
N ALA A 78 -14.10 44.91 51.08
CA ALA A 78 -14.36 44.27 49.79
C ALA A 78 -13.52 42.99 49.63
N PRO A 79 -14.06 41.93 48.99
CA PRO A 79 -13.30 40.72 48.71
C PRO A 79 -12.03 41.03 47.89
N ALA A 80 -10.92 40.39 48.24
CA ALA A 80 -9.67 40.52 47.49
C ALA A 80 -9.86 40.06 46.02
N PRO A 81 -9.23 40.74 45.05
CA PRO A 81 -9.33 40.35 43.65
C PRO A 81 -8.81 38.93 43.43
N LYS A 82 -9.55 38.16 42.63
CA LYS A 82 -9.17 36.78 42.24
C LYS A 82 -7.84 36.82 41.49
N PRO A 83 -6.87 35.93 41.79
CA PRO A 83 -5.62 35.84 41.04
C PRO A 83 -5.88 35.65 39.55
N THR A 84 -5.19 36.45 38.73
CA THR A 84 -5.17 36.31 37.27
C THR A 84 -4.45 35.00 36.92
N PRO A 85 -5.03 34.14 36.05
CA PRO A 85 -4.34 32.93 35.58
C PRO A 85 -3.02 33.28 34.90
N VAL A 86 -1.95 32.59 35.27
CA VAL A 86 -0.66 32.68 34.58
C VAL A 86 -0.79 32.03 33.20
N PRO A 87 -0.34 32.68 32.10
CA PRO A 87 -0.35 32.08 30.78
C PRO A 87 0.42 30.75 30.75
N ALA A 88 -0.14 29.75 30.07
CA ALA A 88 0.53 28.47 29.87
C ALA A 88 1.83 28.65 29.07
N PRO A 89 2.89 27.88 29.37
CA PRO A 89 4.13 27.91 28.60
C PRO A 89 3.88 27.66 27.11
N ALA A 90 4.60 28.36 26.25
CA ALA A 90 4.56 28.13 24.81
C ALA A 90 5.02 26.69 24.48
N PRO A 91 4.41 26.01 23.49
CA PRO A 91 4.85 24.68 23.05
C PRO A 91 6.32 24.68 22.63
N ALA A 92 7.03 23.61 22.96
CA ALA A 92 8.41 23.42 22.51
C ALA A 92 8.49 23.36 20.98
N PRO A 93 9.56 23.88 20.35
CA PRO A 93 9.76 23.77 18.90
C PRO A 93 9.75 22.32 18.43
N ALA A 94 9.11 22.06 17.28
CA ALA A 94 9.13 20.75 16.66
C ALA A 94 10.56 20.32 16.29
N PRO A 95 10.93 19.03 16.46
CA PRO A 95 12.25 18.54 16.09
C PRO A 95 12.52 18.74 14.59
N LYS A 96 13.75 19.16 14.27
CA LYS A 96 14.20 19.35 12.89
C LYS A 96 14.21 18.00 12.16
N PRO A 97 13.74 17.92 10.90
CA PRO A 97 13.82 16.69 10.10
C PRO A 97 15.26 16.19 10.01
N THR A 98 15.45 14.89 10.24
CA THR A 98 16.73 14.20 10.02
C THR A 98 17.02 14.13 8.51
N PRO A 99 18.26 14.41 8.07
CA PRO A 99 18.64 14.24 6.67
C PRO A 99 18.43 12.80 6.19
N VAL A 100 17.84 12.65 5.00
CA VAL A 100 17.71 11.35 4.34
C VAL A 100 19.09 10.90 3.84
N PRO A 101 19.53 9.66 4.13
CA PRO A 101 20.79 9.13 3.60
C PRO A 101 20.84 9.19 2.07
N ALA A 102 22.01 9.55 1.52
CA ALA A 102 22.22 9.54 0.07
C ALA A 102 22.07 8.12 -0.50
N PRO A 103 21.54 7.95 -1.72
CA PRO A 103 21.48 6.65 -2.38
C PRO A 103 22.86 5.99 -2.49
N ALA A 104 22.92 4.68 -2.29
CA ALA A 104 24.14 3.91 -2.49
C ALA A 104 24.60 3.99 -3.96
N PRO A 105 25.92 4.00 -4.24
CA PRO A 105 26.44 3.96 -5.60
C PRO A 105 25.93 2.74 -6.38
N ALA A 106 25.68 2.91 -7.68
CA ALA A 106 25.32 1.82 -8.56
C ALA A 106 26.45 0.75 -8.62
N PRO A 107 26.12 -0.55 -8.71
CA PRO A 107 27.11 -1.60 -8.88
C PRO A 107 27.97 -1.38 -10.11
N ALA A 108 29.27 -1.67 -10.01
CA ALA A 108 30.18 -1.63 -11.15
C ALA A 108 29.74 -2.62 -12.24
N PRO A 109 29.89 -2.28 -13.53
CA PRO A 109 29.55 -3.17 -14.63
C PRO A 109 30.39 -4.46 -14.56
N LYS A 110 29.74 -5.59 -14.85
CA LYS A 110 30.40 -6.90 -14.89
C LYS A 110 31.45 -6.92 -16.01
N PRO A 111 32.65 -7.50 -15.78
CA PRO A 111 33.65 -7.67 -16.84
C PRO A 111 33.07 -8.45 -18.04
N THR A 112 33.36 -7.96 -19.24
CA THR A 112 33.04 -8.64 -20.50
C THR A 112 33.87 -9.94 -20.60
N PRO A 113 33.27 -11.08 -20.99
CA PRO A 113 34.03 -12.31 -21.22
C PRO A 113 35.10 -12.11 -22.30
N VAL A 114 36.31 -12.59 -22.04
CA VAL A 114 37.40 -12.61 -23.02
C VAL A 114 37.07 -13.65 -24.11
N PRO A 115 37.20 -13.32 -25.41
CA PRO A 115 37.00 -14.28 -26.49
C PRO A 115 37.88 -15.53 -26.34
N ALA A 116 37.32 -16.69 -26.66
CA ALA A 116 38.08 -17.94 -26.67
C ALA A 116 39.22 -17.89 -27.70
N PRO A 117 40.38 -18.52 -27.44
CA PRO A 117 41.47 -18.62 -28.40
C PRO A 117 41.00 -19.27 -29.71
N ALA A 118 41.57 -18.82 -30.83
CA ALA A 118 41.32 -19.42 -32.13
C ALA A 118 41.77 -20.90 -32.14
N PRO A 119 41.07 -21.80 -32.87
CA PRO A 119 41.49 -23.19 -33.02
C PRO A 119 42.90 -23.32 -33.60
N ALA A 120 43.64 -24.33 -33.16
CA ALA A 120 44.95 -24.63 -33.71
C ALA A 120 44.85 -25.00 -35.22
N PRO A 121 45.86 -24.65 -36.04
CA PRO A 121 45.91 -25.06 -37.44
C PRO A 121 45.81 -26.58 -37.60
N ALA A 122 45.16 -27.03 -38.68
CA ALA A 122 45.08 -28.44 -39.01
C ALA A 122 46.49 -29.02 -39.29
N PRO A 123 46.72 -30.31 -38.96
CA PRO A 123 47.98 -30.98 -39.28
C PRO A 123 48.28 -30.95 -40.78
N ALA A 124 49.56 -30.85 -41.13
CA ALA A 124 50.00 -30.93 -42.52
C ALA A 124 49.66 -32.32 -43.12
N PRO A 125 49.36 -32.39 -44.43
CA PRO A 125 49.13 -33.66 -45.11
C PRO A 125 50.33 -34.62 -44.98
N ALA A 126 50.05 -35.92 -44.86
CA ALA A 126 51.09 -36.94 -44.82
C ALA A 126 51.89 -36.96 -46.14
N PRO A 127 53.20 -37.29 -46.10
CA PRO A 127 54.01 -37.44 -47.31
C PRO A 127 53.43 -38.49 -48.25
N ALA A 128 53.57 -38.27 -49.55
CA ALA A 128 53.18 -39.25 -50.57
C ALA A 128 53.98 -40.56 -50.41
N PRO A 129 53.38 -41.72 -50.71
CA PRO A 129 54.09 -43.00 -50.70
C PRO A 129 55.30 -42.98 -51.63
N ALA A 130 56.38 -43.65 -51.22
CA ALA A 130 57.56 -43.82 -52.07
C ALA A 130 57.21 -44.60 -53.35
N PRO A 131 57.87 -44.30 -54.50
CA PRO A 131 57.68 -45.06 -55.73
C PRO A 131 57.98 -46.55 -55.52
N ALA A 132 57.22 -47.41 -56.19
CA ALA A 132 57.48 -48.84 -56.19
C ALA A 132 58.88 -49.14 -56.78
N PRO A 133 59.59 -50.16 -56.27
CA PRO A 133 60.88 -50.57 -56.82
C PRO A 133 60.74 -51.00 -58.28
N ALA A 134 61.77 -50.70 -59.08
CA ALA A 134 61.81 -51.09 -60.48
C ALA A 134 61.79 -52.64 -60.63
N PRO A 135 61.16 -53.17 -61.69
CA PRO A 135 61.15 -54.61 -61.95
C PRO A 135 62.57 -55.14 -62.16
N ALA A 136 62.80 -56.38 -61.68
CA ALA A 136 64.08 -57.05 -61.84
C ALA A 136 64.45 -57.27 -63.32
N PRO A 137 65.74 -57.23 -63.69
CA PRO A 137 66.17 -57.49 -65.05
C PRO A 137 65.80 -58.92 -65.49
N ALA A 138 65.41 -59.06 -66.76
CA ALA A 138 65.10 -60.36 -67.35
C ALA A 138 66.34 -61.28 -67.33
N PRO A 139 66.17 -62.61 -67.14
CA PRO A 139 67.28 -63.54 -67.15
C PRO A 139 67.95 -63.56 -68.53
N THR A 140 69.29 -63.53 -68.53
CA THR A 140 70.11 -63.62 -69.74
C THR A 140 69.88 -64.98 -70.42
N PRO A 141 69.64 -65.04 -71.75
CA PRO A 141 69.48 -66.31 -72.44
C PRO A 141 70.77 -67.13 -72.34
N THR A 142 70.72 -68.24 -71.61
CA THR A 142 71.79 -69.25 -71.64
C THR A 142 71.84 -69.84 -73.04
N LYS A 143 73.04 -69.91 -73.63
CA LYS A 143 73.25 -70.49 -74.96
C LYS A 143 72.73 -71.93 -74.95
N THR A 144 71.61 -72.14 -75.63
CA THR A 144 70.84 -73.39 -75.73
C THR A 144 71.72 -74.61 -76.04
N TRP A 145 72.75 -74.41 -76.86
CA TRP A 145 73.72 -75.43 -77.24
C TRP A 145 74.58 -75.96 -76.07
N SER A 146 74.97 -75.10 -75.13
CA SER A 146 75.80 -75.51 -73.99
C SER A 146 75.04 -76.45 -73.04
N LEU A 147 73.75 -76.18 -72.84
CA LEU A 147 72.91 -76.99 -71.96
C LEU A 147 72.64 -78.37 -72.56
N TYR A 148 72.40 -78.43 -73.87
CA TYR A 148 72.20 -79.69 -74.60
C TYR A 148 73.46 -80.57 -74.55
N ASN A 149 74.63 -79.99 -74.81
CA ASN A 149 75.89 -80.74 -74.77
C ASN A 149 76.18 -81.31 -73.38
N GLN A 150 75.92 -80.54 -72.33
CA GLN A 150 76.19 -80.96 -70.96
C GLN A 150 75.27 -82.10 -70.49
N TYR A 151 73.99 -82.08 -70.86
CA TYR A 151 72.99 -82.97 -70.24
C TYR A 151 72.35 -83.99 -71.18
N CYS A 152 72.37 -83.76 -72.49
CA CYS A 152 71.62 -84.59 -73.44
C CYS A 152 72.51 -85.32 -74.45
N SER A 153 73.69 -84.78 -74.80
CA SER A 153 74.55 -85.34 -75.85
C SER A 153 75.05 -86.75 -75.57
N GLY A 154 75.28 -87.11 -74.30
CA GLY A 154 75.77 -88.43 -73.92
C GLY A 154 74.81 -89.58 -74.25
N CYS A 155 73.49 -89.31 -74.25
CA CYS A 155 72.46 -90.32 -74.56
C CYS A 155 71.87 -90.16 -75.96
N HIS A 156 71.80 -88.94 -76.50
CA HIS A 156 71.13 -88.63 -77.76
C HIS A 156 72.08 -88.35 -78.93
N GLY A 157 73.40 -88.32 -78.69
CA GLY A 157 74.40 -87.97 -79.69
C GLY A 157 74.40 -86.48 -80.02
N THR A 158 74.93 -86.11 -81.19
CA THR A 158 75.06 -84.71 -81.64
C THR A 158 73.80 -84.17 -82.32
N ALA A 159 72.82 -85.03 -82.60
CA ALA A 159 71.59 -84.66 -83.31
C ALA A 159 70.45 -84.37 -82.33
N LYS A 160 70.09 -83.09 -82.20
CA LYS A 160 68.94 -82.67 -81.39
C LYS A 160 67.63 -83.03 -82.09
N GLN A 161 66.80 -83.82 -81.41
CA GLN A 161 65.53 -84.35 -81.95
C GLN A 161 64.37 -83.32 -82.01
N GLY A 162 64.64 -82.01 -81.91
CA GLY A 162 63.61 -80.97 -82.03
C GLY A 162 62.41 -81.08 -81.06
N ARG A 163 62.59 -81.69 -79.88
CA ARG A 163 61.49 -81.92 -78.92
C ARG A 163 60.99 -80.62 -78.29
N THR A 164 59.68 -80.53 -78.06
CA THR A 164 59.05 -79.41 -77.34
C THR A 164 59.41 -79.43 -75.86
N ALA A 165 59.35 -78.27 -75.19
CA ALA A 165 59.63 -78.16 -73.75
C ALA A 165 58.73 -79.09 -72.93
N THR A 166 57.45 -79.19 -73.30
CA THR A 166 56.50 -80.11 -72.65
C THR A 166 56.88 -81.57 -72.83
N ALA A 167 57.37 -81.97 -74.00
CA ALA A 167 57.82 -83.34 -74.23
C ALA A 167 59.08 -83.66 -73.39
N ILE A 168 60.01 -82.70 -73.28
CA ILE A 168 61.20 -82.83 -72.43
C ILE A 168 60.79 -82.93 -70.96
N GLN A 169 59.91 -82.05 -70.48
CA GLN A 169 59.37 -82.07 -69.12
C GLN A 169 58.69 -83.41 -68.81
N GLY A 170 57.83 -83.89 -69.71
CA GLY A 170 57.13 -85.16 -69.56
C GLY A 170 58.09 -86.34 -69.46
N ALA A 171 59.15 -86.36 -70.27
CA ALA A 171 60.18 -87.40 -70.20
C ALA A 171 60.99 -87.35 -68.89
N ILE A 172 61.30 -86.15 -68.37
CA ILE A 172 61.94 -85.98 -67.05
C ILE A 172 61.02 -86.49 -65.94
N SER A 173 59.74 -86.06 -65.93
CA SER A 173 58.75 -86.47 -64.93
C SER A 173 58.47 -87.97 -64.95
N ALA A 174 58.44 -88.58 -66.14
CA ALA A 174 58.27 -90.03 -66.31
C ALA A 174 59.58 -90.83 -66.17
N ASN A 175 60.71 -90.15 -65.87
CA ASN A 175 62.06 -90.73 -65.85
C ASN A 175 62.38 -91.60 -67.09
N THR A 176 61.88 -91.20 -68.25
CA THR A 176 62.05 -91.96 -69.50
C THR A 176 63.52 -91.98 -69.87
N GLY A 177 64.11 -93.18 -70.03
CA GLY A 177 65.52 -93.33 -70.39
C GLY A 177 66.50 -92.70 -69.39
N GLY A 178 66.13 -92.54 -68.12
CA GLY A 178 66.99 -91.93 -67.08
C GLY A 178 66.96 -90.40 -67.03
N MET A 179 66.05 -89.76 -67.77
CA MET A 179 65.92 -88.29 -67.81
C MET A 179 65.50 -87.66 -66.47
N GLY A 180 65.05 -88.43 -65.48
CA GLY A 180 64.65 -87.91 -64.16
C GLY A 180 65.81 -87.28 -63.38
N SER A 181 67.06 -87.62 -63.73
CA SER A 181 68.27 -86.96 -63.22
C SER A 181 68.35 -85.47 -63.57
N LEU A 182 67.58 -85.00 -64.56
CA LEU A 182 67.51 -83.60 -65.00
C LEU A 182 66.37 -82.81 -64.34
N SER A 183 65.72 -83.36 -63.31
CA SER A 183 64.63 -82.70 -62.58
C SER A 183 65.03 -81.40 -61.88
N PHE A 184 66.32 -81.13 -61.74
CA PHE A 184 66.85 -79.86 -61.22
C PHE A 184 66.81 -78.71 -62.25
N LEU A 185 66.57 -78.99 -63.53
CA LEU A 185 66.49 -77.95 -64.55
C LEU A 185 65.21 -77.12 -64.39
N SER A 186 65.34 -75.80 -64.42
CA SER A 186 64.21 -74.87 -64.40
C SER A 186 63.39 -74.94 -65.69
N ALA A 187 62.14 -74.48 -65.62
CA ALA A 187 61.27 -74.37 -66.81
C ALA A 187 61.89 -73.51 -67.92
N ALA A 188 62.66 -72.47 -67.57
CA ALA A 188 63.38 -71.64 -68.53
C ALA A 188 64.53 -72.41 -69.22
N GLN A 189 65.28 -73.22 -68.46
CA GLN A 189 66.33 -74.08 -69.01
C GLN A 189 65.76 -75.19 -69.91
N ILE A 190 64.64 -75.78 -69.53
CA ILE A 190 63.94 -76.81 -70.33
C ILE A 190 63.36 -76.18 -71.61
N SER A 191 62.85 -74.94 -71.52
CA SER A 191 62.42 -74.18 -72.68
C SER A 191 63.60 -73.82 -73.60
N ALA A 192 64.76 -73.46 -73.03
CA ALA A 192 65.98 -73.21 -73.79
C ALA A 192 66.49 -74.48 -74.49
N LEU A 193 66.41 -75.64 -73.83
CA LEU A 193 66.70 -76.94 -74.46
C LEU A 193 65.74 -77.25 -75.61
N ALA A 194 64.48 -76.84 -75.53
CA ALA A 194 63.55 -77.01 -76.65
C ALA A 194 63.86 -76.04 -77.80
N ALA A 195 64.22 -74.79 -77.49
CA ALA A 195 64.35 -73.68 -78.44
C ALA A 195 65.62 -73.68 -79.31
N GLY A 196 66.68 -74.42 -78.95
CA GLY A 196 67.90 -74.49 -79.78
C GLY A 196 67.67 -75.26 -81.08
N GLN A 197 67.64 -74.59 -82.23
CA GLN A 197 67.91 -75.17 -83.55
C GLN A 197 69.21 -74.56 -84.06
#